data_AF-A0A3D6CGT8-F1
#
_entry.id   AF-A0A3D6CGT8-F1
#
_cell.length_a   1.000
_cell.length_b   1.000
_cell.length_c   1.000
_cell.angle_alpha   90.00
_cell.angle_beta   90.00
_cell.angle_gamma   90.00
#
_symmetry.space_group_name_H-M   'P 1'
#
loop_
_entity.id
_entity.type
_entity.pdbx_description
1 polymer ?
#
loop_
_entity_poly.entity_id
_entity_poly.type
_entity_poly.pdbx_seq_one_letter_code
_entity_poly.pdbx_strand_id
1 'polypeptide(L)' 'VFFETAHPVKFASLVKEITGQPVPEPGSIGALRNSPVHAIDMQPTVEALKNFLVSRIA' A
#
# COMPACT_ATOMS: atom_id res chain seq x y z
N VAL A 1 -8.17 15.26 -22.50
CA VAL A 1 -7.76 13.88 -22.17
C VAL A 1 -7.79 13.74 -20.65
N PHE A 2 -8.39 12.68 -20.13
CA PHE A 2 -8.38 12.38 -18.69
C PHE A 2 -7.33 11.31 -18.38
N PHE A 3 -6.56 11.50 -17.32
CA PHE A 3 -5.57 10.53 -16.85
C PHE A 3 -6.05 9.88 -15.57
N GLU A 4 -6.42 8.61 -15.66
CA GLU A 4 -6.80 7.78 -14.52
C GLU A 4 -5.54 7.30 -13.82
N THR A 5 -5.05 8.09 -12.86
CA THR A 5 -3.74 7.88 -12.20
C THR A 5 -3.69 6.68 -11.27
N ALA A 6 -4.84 6.08 -10.96
CA ALA A 6 -4.96 4.96 -10.03
C ALA A 6 -6.22 4.13 -10.30
N HIS A 7 -6.11 2.82 -10.12
CA HIS A 7 -7.27 1.92 -10.12
C HIS A 7 -8.16 2.13 -8.87
N PRO A 8 -9.50 2.11 -8.97
CA PRO A 8 -10.42 2.39 -7.86
C PRO A 8 -10.21 1.51 -6.62
N VAL A 9 -9.70 0.28 -6.79
CA VAL A 9 -9.45 -0.66 -5.69
C VAL A 9 -8.48 -0.11 -4.65
N LYS A 10 -7.59 0.82 -5.05
CA LYS A 10 -6.65 1.50 -4.14
C LYS A 10 -7.35 2.39 -3.12
N PHE A 11 -8.60 2.76 -3.37
CA PHE A 11 -9.42 3.64 -2.53
C PHE A 11 -10.81 3.05 -2.29
N ALA A 12 -10.89 1.71 -2.16
CA ALA A 12 -12.15 0.98 -2.18
C ALA A 12 -13.19 1.46 -1.14
N SER A 13 -12.76 1.89 0.05
CA SER A 13 -13.64 2.45 1.08
C SER A 13 -14.29 3.75 0.61
N LEU A 14 -13.49 4.71 0.14
CA LEU A 14 -13.96 6.01 -0.34
C LEU A 14 -14.87 5.87 -1.56
N VAL A 15 -14.51 4.99 -2.50
CA VAL A 15 -15.34 4.74 -3.68
C VAL A 15 -16.70 4.18 -3.27
N LYS A 16 -16.76 3.23 -2.33
CA LYS A 16 -18.03 2.68 -1.82
C LYS A 16 -18.85 3.74 -1.08
N GLU A 17 -18.22 4.57 -0.27
CA GLU A 17 -18.89 5.66 0.46
C GLU A 17 -19.57 6.65 -0.50
N ILE A 18 -18.86 7.07 -1.54
CA ILE A 18 -19.35 8.08 -2.49
C ILE A 18 -20.38 7.48 -3.47
N THR A 19 -20.15 6.27 -3.95
CA THR A 19 -20.95 5.67 -5.03
C THR A 19 -22.04 4.71 -4.55
N GLY A 20 -21.98 4.28 -3.28
CA GLY A 20 -22.79 3.20 -2.73
C GLY A 20 -22.42 1.80 -3.24
N GLN A 21 -21.49 1.70 -4.19
CA GLN A 21 -21.13 0.44 -4.85
C GLN A 21 -19.74 -0.05 -4.39
N PRO A 22 -19.58 -1.34 -4.07
CA PRO A 22 -18.27 -1.89 -3.78
C PRO A 22 -17.42 -1.92 -5.06
N VAL A 23 -16.10 -1.74 -4.93
CA VAL A 23 -15.16 -1.92 -6.04
C VAL A 23 -14.85 -3.41 -6.19
N PRO A 24 -15.03 -4.02 -7.38
CA PRO A 24 -14.64 -5.40 -7.62
C PRO A 24 -13.12 -5.54 -7.51
N GLU A 25 -12.68 -6.48 -6.67
CA GLU A 25 -11.27 -6.72 -6.39
C GLU A 25 -10.74 -7.84 -7.29
N PRO A 26 -9.65 -7.63 -8.05
CA PRO A 26 -9.00 -8.70 -8.79
C PRO A 26 -8.49 -9.79 -7.83
N GLY A 27 -8.59 -11.07 -8.23
CA GLY A 27 -8.15 -12.19 -7.39
C GLY A 27 -6.67 -12.09 -6.96
N SER A 28 -5.83 -11.46 -7.78
CA SER A 28 -4.42 -11.17 -7.45
C SER A 28 -4.25 -10.22 -6.26
N ILE A 29 -5.16 -9.27 -6.06
CA ILE A 29 -5.12 -8.32 -4.94
C ILE A 29 -5.66 -8.97 -3.66
N GLY A 30 -6.71 -9.80 -3.78
CA GLY A 30 -7.27 -10.53 -2.64
C GLY A 30 -6.24 -11.42 -1.95
N ALA A 31 -5.35 -12.07 -2.72
CA ALA A 31 -4.23 -12.85 -2.16
C ALA A 31 -3.22 -11.98 -1.37
N LEU A 32 -2.93 -10.77 -1.86
CA LEU A 32 -2.01 -9.84 -1.19
C LEU A 32 -2.60 -9.24 0.08
N ARG A 33 -3.90 -8.96 0.12
CA ARG A 33 -4.57 -8.35 1.28
C ARG A 33 -4.38 -9.15 2.58
N ASN A 34 -4.36 -10.47 2.46
CA ASN A 34 -4.22 -11.38 3.60
C ASN A 34 -2.77 -11.81 3.85
N SER A 35 -1.81 -11.30 3.06
CA SER A 35 -0.40 -11.62 3.26
C SER A 35 0.16 -10.86 4.47
N PRO A 36 1.09 -11.45 5.25
CA PRO A 36 1.74 -10.75 6.34
C PRO A 36 2.42 -9.47 5.87
N VAL A 37 2.22 -8.37 6.60
CA VAL A 37 2.92 -7.12 6.34
C VAL A 37 4.30 -7.18 7.00
N HIS A 38 5.34 -7.09 6.18
CA HIS A 38 6.74 -7.00 6.65
C HIS A 38 7.22 -5.55 6.52
N ALA A 39 6.78 -4.71 7.45
CA ALA A 39 7.21 -3.31 7.55
C ALA A 39 8.00 -3.10 8.85
N ILE A 40 8.94 -2.16 8.83
CA ILE A 40 9.76 -1.79 9.99
C ILE A 40 9.46 -0.33 10.31
N ASP A 41 9.06 -0.08 11.55
CA ASP A 41 8.87 1.28 12.04
C ASP A 41 10.22 1.97 12.25
N MET A 42 10.31 3.23 11.84
CA MET A 42 11.57 3.96 11.78
C MET A 42 11.36 5.44 12.09
N GLN A 43 12.30 6.03 12.83
CA GLN A 43 12.36 7.47 13.00
C GLN A 43 12.56 8.17 11.64
N PRO A 44 11.95 9.33 11.39
CA PRO A 44 12.02 10.03 10.11
C PRO A 44 13.36 10.79 9.97
N THR A 45 14.48 10.09 10.16
CA THR A 45 15.83 10.64 10.07
C THR A 45 16.69 9.82 9.12
N VAL A 46 17.66 10.49 8.49
CA VAL A 46 18.59 9.84 7.56
C VAL A 46 19.46 8.83 8.28
N GLU A 47 19.82 9.11 9.53
CA GLU A 47 20.65 8.25 10.38
C GLU A 47 19.93 6.92 10.67
N ALA A 48 18.63 6.95 10.96
CA ALA A 48 17.84 5.74 11.20
C ALA A 48 17.80 4.85 9.96
N LEU A 49 17.60 5.44 8.78
CA LEU A 49 17.63 4.71 7.50
C LEU A 49 19.01 4.14 7.20
N LYS A 50 20.07 4.95 7.36
CA LYS A 50 21.46 4.52 7.12
C LYS A 50 21.82 3.33 8.01
N ASN A 51 21.54 3.41 9.30
CA ASN A 51 21.85 2.35 10.25
C ASN A 51 21.07 1.06 9.91
N PHE A 52 19.79 1.20 9.53
CA PHE A 52 18.99 0.07 9.08
C PHE A 52 19.62 -0.63 7.85
N LEU A 53 19.97 0.13 6.81
CA LEU A 53 20.56 -0.42 5.58
C LEU A 53 21.92 -1.11 5.85
N VAL A 54 22.77 -0.51 6.67
CA VAL A 54 24.07 -1.12 7.05
C VAL A 54 23.87 -2.44 7.80
N SER A 55 22.89 -2.51 8.71
CA SER A 55 22.58 -3.75 9.46
C SER A 55 22.06 -4.92 8.60
N ARG A 56 21.75 -4.67 7.32
CA ARG A 56 21.18 -5.66 6.38
C ARG A 56 22.16 -6.15 5.31
N ILE A 57 23.33 -5.51 5.20
CA ILE A 57 24.37 -5.86 4.21
C ILE A 57 25.51 -6.65 4.88
N ALA A 58 25.62 -6.61 6.21
CA ALA A 58 26.61 -7.33 7.01
C ALA A 58 26.20 -8.77 7.33
#